data_AF-Q7UXE4-F1
#
_entry.id   AF-Q7UXE4-F1
#
_cell.length_a   1.000
_cell.length_b   1.000
_cell.length_c   1.000
_cell.angle_alpha   90.00
_cell.angle_beta   90.00
_cell.angle_gamma   90.00
#
_symmetry.space_group_name_H-M   'P 1'
#
loop_
_entity.id
_entity.type
_entity.pdbx_description
1 polymer ?
#
loop_
_entity_poly.entity_id
_entity_poly.type
_entity_poly.pdbx_seq_one_letter_code
_entity_poly.pdbx_strand_id
1 'polypeptide(L)'
;MSARLISLRCDHCGAPIDVKAKAKFVTCGFCHASLAIHHTGSSYSTELLEDLKQTTDALVKDVAQIKHNAALDRLDEQWERRRLKLLGTNKHGHQITQPLNQATMIIVSGFVIVFALIWTCLAAVMFAPMALFGLVFMGMAVVGLISSFSKMNTYKTERARYMRERQSLIEQIQSSD
;
A
#
# COMPACT_ATOMS: atom_id res chain seq x y z
N MET A 1 13.52 1.37 -69.13
CA MET A 1 13.80 2.38 -68.08
C MET A 1 14.65 1.74 -67.00
N SER A 2 15.97 2.02 -66.98
CA SER A 2 16.89 1.41 -66.01
C SER A 2 16.67 1.99 -64.62
N ALA A 3 16.16 1.17 -63.69
CA ALA A 3 16.05 1.54 -62.29
C ALA A 3 17.46 1.55 -61.68
N ARG A 4 17.96 2.71 -61.26
CA ARG A 4 19.19 2.80 -60.47
C ARG A 4 18.93 2.18 -59.10
N LEU A 5 19.57 1.04 -58.85
CA LEU A 5 19.63 0.36 -57.57
C LEU A 5 20.81 0.94 -56.79
N ILE A 6 20.57 1.34 -55.55
CA ILE A 6 21.60 1.82 -54.63
C ILE A 6 21.77 0.72 -53.58
N SER A 7 23.00 0.24 -53.42
CA SER A 7 23.34 -0.76 -52.41
C SER A 7 23.61 -0.05 -51.09
N LEU A 8 22.81 -0.34 -50.08
CA LEU A 8 22.96 0.15 -48.71
C LEU A 8 23.28 -1.01 -47.78
N ARG A 9 23.94 -0.75 -46.65
CA ARG A 9 24.12 -1.74 -45.59
C ARG A 9 23.04 -1.57 -44.55
N CYS A 10 22.50 -2.67 -44.05
CA CYS A 10 21.61 -2.68 -42.90
C CYS A 10 22.39 -2.27 -41.63
N ASP A 11 21.92 -1.27 -40.89
CA ASP A 11 22.58 -0.84 -39.64
C ASP A 11 22.49 -1.90 -38.53
N HIS A 12 21.54 -2.84 -38.62
CA HIS A 12 21.34 -3.89 -37.63
C HIS A 12 22.17 -5.16 -37.88
N CYS A 13 22.36 -5.57 -39.14
CA CYS A 13 23.01 -6.85 -39.45
C CYS A 13 24.15 -6.75 -40.48
N GLY A 14 24.43 -5.56 -41.02
CA GLY A 14 25.49 -5.35 -42.01
C GLY A 14 25.23 -5.95 -43.40
N ALA A 15 24.09 -6.62 -43.60
CA ALA A 15 23.76 -7.24 -44.89
C ALA A 15 23.57 -6.17 -45.99
N PRO A 16 24.03 -6.44 -47.23
CA PRO A 16 23.80 -5.56 -48.36
C PRO A 16 22.33 -5.64 -48.81
N ILE A 17 21.70 -4.48 -48.97
CA ILE A 17 20.32 -4.33 -49.43
C ILE A 17 20.31 -3.43 -50.65
N ASP A 18 19.78 -3.93 -51.75
CA ASP A 18 19.62 -3.13 -52.97
C ASP A 18 18.24 -2.49 -52.99
N VAL A 19 18.21 -1.16 -52.88
CA VAL A 19 16.96 -0.38 -52.87
C VAL A 19 16.87 0.54 -54.07
N LYS A 20 15.63 0.78 -54.53
CA LYS A 20 15.37 1.81 -55.54
C LYS A 20 15.61 3.17 -54.90
N ALA A 21 16.26 4.08 -55.63
CA ALA A 21 16.67 5.41 -55.15
C ALA A 21 15.54 6.34 -54.60
N LYS A 22 14.27 5.93 -54.65
CA LYS A 22 13.11 6.68 -54.13
C LYS A 22 12.34 5.95 -53.01
N ALA A 23 12.81 4.80 -52.55
CA ALA A 23 12.12 4.05 -51.49
C ALA A 23 12.36 4.74 -50.13
N LYS A 24 11.27 5.07 -49.41
CA LYS A 24 11.35 5.65 -48.05
C LYS A 24 11.48 4.59 -46.95
N PHE A 25 11.04 3.37 -47.24
CA PHE A 25 11.03 2.25 -46.32
C PHE A 25 11.55 1.01 -47.02
N VAL A 26 12.39 0.23 -46.34
CA VAL A 26 12.84 -1.07 -46.81
C VAL A 26 12.85 -2.07 -45.67
N THR A 27 12.44 -3.29 -45.96
CA THR A 27 12.58 -4.41 -45.03
C THR A 27 13.83 -5.19 -45.41
N CYS A 28 14.73 -5.41 -44.44
CA CYS A 28 15.90 -6.24 -44.66
C CYS A 28 15.49 -7.70 -44.90
N GLY A 29 15.96 -8.31 -45.99
CA GLY A 29 15.68 -9.72 -46.29
C GLY A 29 16.39 -10.73 -45.37
N PHE A 30 17.31 -10.27 -44.51
CA PHE A 30 18.12 -11.14 -43.64
C PHE A 30 17.66 -11.09 -42.18
N CYS A 31 17.46 -9.91 -41.60
CA CYS A 31 17.01 -9.75 -40.21
C CYS A 31 15.54 -9.35 -40.09
N HIS A 32 14.82 -9.23 -41.21
CA HIS A 32 13.41 -8.79 -41.28
C HIS A 32 13.10 -7.45 -40.60
N ALA A 33 14.11 -6.66 -40.23
CA ALA A 33 13.92 -5.34 -39.65
C ALA A 33 13.37 -4.35 -40.70
N SER A 34 12.37 -3.56 -40.31
CA SER A 34 11.81 -2.48 -41.12
C SER A 34 12.59 -1.19 -40.85
N LEU A 35 13.22 -0.65 -41.89
CA LEU A 35 14.19 0.44 -41.80
C LEU A 35 13.66 1.65 -42.56
N ALA A 36 13.66 2.81 -41.91
CA ALA A 36 13.35 4.10 -42.53
C ALA A 36 14.63 4.69 -43.15
N ILE A 37 14.62 4.98 -44.46
CA ILE A 37 15.79 5.50 -45.18
C ILE A 37 15.80 7.02 -45.04
N HIS A 38 16.70 7.55 -44.18
CA HIS A 38 16.95 8.98 -44.07
C HIS A 38 18.13 9.38 -44.97
N HIS A 39 17.87 10.34 -45.87
CA HIS A 39 18.89 10.91 -46.76
C HIS A 39 19.45 12.19 -46.14
N THR A 40 20.59 12.11 -45.45
CA THR A 40 21.34 13.29 -45.00
C THR A 40 22.69 13.35 -45.71
N GLY A 41 22.71 14.07 -46.83
CA GLY A 41 23.94 14.48 -47.54
C GLY A 41 24.79 13.33 -48.09
N SER A 42 25.66 12.75 -47.26
CA SER A 42 26.64 11.72 -47.63
C SER A 42 26.71 10.55 -46.63
N SER A 43 25.77 10.45 -45.69
CA SER A 43 25.65 9.30 -44.79
C SER A 43 24.20 8.81 -44.78
N TYR A 44 24.04 7.51 -44.97
CA TYR A 44 22.76 6.82 -44.88
C TYR A 44 22.70 6.17 -43.50
N SER A 45 21.77 6.61 -42.67
CA SER A 45 21.52 6.03 -41.35
C SER A 45 20.04 5.73 -41.23
N THR A 46 19.73 4.54 -40.74
CA THR A 46 18.39 4.00 -40.55
C THR A 46 18.12 3.91 -39.05
N GLU A 47 17.10 4.64 -38.57
CA GLU A 47 16.70 4.60 -37.15
C GLU A 47 15.40 3.81 -37.01
N LEU A 48 15.38 2.93 -36.01
CA LEU A 48 14.34 1.93 -35.78
C LEU A 48 13.24 2.55 -34.92
N LEU A 49 12.12 2.94 -35.54
CA LEU A 49 11.01 3.64 -34.86
C LEU A 49 10.16 2.75 -33.92
N GLU A 50 10.33 1.43 -33.96
CA GLU A 50 9.43 0.49 -33.28
C GLU A 50 9.73 0.34 -31.77
N ASP A 51 10.99 0.53 -31.35
CA ASP A 51 11.39 0.35 -29.94
C ASP A 51 10.87 1.45 -29.00
N LEU A 52 10.56 2.65 -29.49
CA LEU A 52 10.07 3.75 -28.65
C LEU A 52 8.59 3.60 -28.23
N LYS A 53 7.75 2.98 -29.07
CA LYS A 53 6.34 2.75 -28.71
C LYS A 53 6.18 1.63 -27.70
N GLN A 54 6.89 0.52 -27.90
CA GLN A 54 6.86 -0.60 -26.95
C GLN A 54 7.42 -0.20 -25.58
N THR A 55 8.51 0.58 -25.53
CA THR A 55 9.09 1.02 -24.26
C THR A 55 8.17 2.01 -23.54
N THR A 56 7.46 2.88 -24.26
CA THR A 56 6.52 3.84 -23.65
C THR A 56 5.28 3.16 -23.09
N ASP A 57 4.69 2.19 -23.80
CA ASP A 57 3.52 1.45 -23.31
C ASP A 57 3.87 0.56 -22.10
N ALA A 58 5.05 -0.06 -22.10
CA ALA A 58 5.57 -0.78 -20.94
C ALA A 58 5.79 0.16 -19.74
N LEU A 59 6.38 1.35 -19.96
CA LEU A 59 6.58 2.34 -18.90
C LEU A 59 5.26 2.86 -18.32
N VAL A 60 4.24 3.05 -19.16
CA VAL A 60 2.91 3.51 -18.72
C VAL A 60 2.24 2.43 -17.85
N LYS A 61 2.36 1.16 -18.22
CA LYS A 61 1.85 0.03 -17.43
C LYS A 61 2.58 -0.09 -16.09
N ASP A 62 3.91 0.02 -16.09
CA ASP A 62 4.71 -0.02 -14.87
C ASP A 62 4.40 1.16 -13.93
N VAL A 63 4.21 2.37 -14.47
CA VAL A 63 3.82 3.55 -13.67
C VAL A 63 2.43 3.39 -13.07
N ALA A 64 1.47 2.78 -13.79
CA ALA A 64 0.16 2.49 -13.24
C ALA A 64 0.26 1.51 -12.06
N GLN A 65 1.00 0.41 -12.23
CA GLN A 65 1.21 -0.59 -11.18
C GLN A 65 1.95 0.00 -9.96
N ILE A 66 2.97 0.83 -10.18
CA ILE A 66 3.69 1.55 -9.11
C ILE A 66 2.76 2.50 -8.35
N LYS A 67 1.89 3.25 -9.04
CA LYS A 67 0.93 4.16 -8.40
C LYS A 67 -0.05 3.42 -7.49
N HIS A 68 -0.52 2.24 -7.92
CA HIS A 68 -1.42 1.43 -7.11
C HIS A 68 -0.73 0.86 -5.86
N ASN A 69 0.51 0.37 -5.99
CA ASN A 69 1.30 -0.09 -4.85
C ASN A 69 1.59 1.06 -3.87
N ALA A 70 1.95 2.24 -4.37
CA ALA A 70 2.18 3.42 -3.53
C ALA A 70 0.91 3.88 -2.77
N ALA A 71 -0.29 3.64 -3.32
CA ALA A 71 -1.54 3.94 -2.64
C ALA A 71 -1.79 3.00 -1.45
N LEU A 72 -1.49 1.70 -1.61
CA LEU A 72 -1.55 0.73 -0.52
C LEU A 72 -0.54 1.07 0.58
N ASP A 73 0.72 1.37 0.22
CA ASP A 73 1.75 1.73 1.20
C ASP A 73 1.37 2.95 2.04
N ARG A 74 0.80 3.99 1.40
CA ARG A 74 0.30 5.18 2.09
C ARG A 74 -0.86 4.86 3.03
N LEU A 75 -1.76 3.97 2.62
CA LEU A 75 -2.89 3.56 3.44
C LEU A 75 -2.40 2.80 4.69
N ASP A 76 -1.47 1.87 4.51
CA ASP A 76 -0.89 1.06 5.59
C ASP A 76 -0.10 1.94 6.58
N GLU A 77 0.67 2.91 6.10
CA GLU A 77 1.40 3.87 6.94
C GLU A 77 0.44 4.77 7.74
N GLN A 78 -0.65 5.23 7.12
CA GLN A 78 -1.69 5.99 7.81
C GLN A 78 -2.43 5.16 8.86
N TRP A 79 -2.66 3.88 8.57
CA TRP A 79 -3.24 2.95 9.53
C TRP A 79 -2.32 2.76 10.73
N GLU A 80 -1.02 2.52 10.54
CA GLU A 80 -0.06 2.39 11.64
C GLU A 80 -0.03 3.64 12.53
N ARG A 81 -0.01 4.84 11.94
CA ARG A 81 -0.08 6.09 12.71
C ARG A 81 -1.36 6.19 13.55
N ARG A 82 -2.52 5.82 12.99
CA ARG A 82 -3.81 5.84 13.72
C ARG A 82 -3.85 4.78 14.81
N ARG A 83 -3.38 3.57 14.49
CA ARG A 83 -3.27 2.44 15.39
C ARG A 83 -2.42 2.77 16.61
N LEU A 84 -1.26 3.41 16.41
CA LEU A 84 -0.38 3.85 17.49
C LEU A 84 -1.03 4.88 18.42
N LYS A 85 -1.78 5.83 17.85
CA LYS A 85 -2.54 6.82 18.65
C LYS A 85 -3.63 6.18 19.51
N LEU A 86 -4.26 5.11 19.02
CA LEU A 86 -5.37 4.43 19.70
C LEU A 86 -4.89 3.43 20.77
N LEU A 87 -3.81 2.70 20.50
CA LEU A 87 -3.27 1.67 21.40
C LEU A 87 -2.32 2.24 22.44
N GLY A 88 -1.72 3.41 22.17
CA GLY A 88 -0.74 4.03 23.06
C GLY A 88 0.54 3.21 23.21
N THR A 89 1.49 3.77 23.95
CA THR A 89 2.73 3.10 24.32
C THR A 89 2.59 2.52 25.72
N ASN A 90 3.06 1.29 25.92
CA ASN A 90 3.09 0.71 27.26
C ASN A 90 4.16 1.44 28.10
N LYS A 91 4.06 1.34 29.42
CA LYS A 91 5.02 1.94 30.40
C LYS A 91 6.49 1.55 30.18
N HIS A 92 6.75 0.53 29.36
CA HIS A 92 8.08 0.02 29.02
C HIS A 92 8.58 0.48 27.64
N GLY A 93 7.93 1.46 26.99
CA GLY A 93 8.33 1.96 25.67
C GLY A 93 7.99 1.02 24.51
N HIS A 94 7.53 -0.20 24.79
CA HIS A 94 7.03 -1.11 23.76
C HIS A 94 5.67 -0.66 23.23
N GLN A 95 5.56 -0.63 21.90
CA GLN A 95 4.30 -0.37 21.21
C GLN A 95 3.33 -1.52 21.50
N ILE A 96 2.13 -1.19 21.96
CA ILE A 96 1.08 -2.18 22.18
C ILE A 96 0.59 -2.62 20.80
N THR A 97 1.00 -3.82 20.37
CA THR A 97 0.65 -4.38 19.06
C THR A 97 -0.78 -4.91 19.02
N GLN A 98 -1.41 -5.19 20.16
CA GLN A 98 -2.74 -5.76 20.18
C GLN A 98 -3.60 -5.10 21.27
N PRO A 99 -4.82 -4.65 20.95
CA PRO A 99 -5.76 -4.24 21.99
C PRO A 99 -6.01 -5.45 22.90
N LEU A 100 -6.15 -5.19 24.19
CA LEU A 100 -6.46 -6.25 25.16
C LEU A 100 -7.68 -7.05 24.67
N ASN A 101 -7.55 -8.38 24.62
CA ASN A 101 -8.63 -9.24 24.14
C ASN A 101 -9.91 -8.98 24.96
N GLN A 102 -11.07 -8.98 24.31
CA GLN A 102 -12.36 -8.68 24.98
C GLN A 102 -12.59 -9.58 26.20
N ALA A 103 -12.18 -10.84 26.13
CA ALA A 103 -12.25 -11.77 27.27
C ALA A 103 -11.41 -11.30 28.46
N THR A 104 -10.19 -10.82 28.22
CA THR A 104 -9.29 -10.29 29.26
C THR A 104 -9.87 -9.03 29.90
N MET A 105 -10.46 -8.14 29.10
CA MET A 105 -11.13 -6.94 29.64
C MET A 105 -12.28 -7.30 30.58
N ILE A 106 -13.15 -8.24 30.19
CA ILE A 106 -14.30 -8.67 30.99
C ILE A 106 -13.85 -9.34 32.29
N ILE A 107 -12.85 -10.22 32.23
CA ILE A 107 -12.33 -10.93 33.42
C ILE A 107 -11.70 -9.94 34.40
N VAL A 108 -10.82 -9.06 33.92
CA VAL A 108 -10.16 -8.06 34.77
C VAL A 108 -11.19 -7.11 35.37
N SER A 109 -12.14 -6.63 34.58
CA SER A 109 -13.18 -5.72 35.09
C SER A 109 -14.09 -6.38 36.10
N GLY A 110 -14.49 -7.63 35.86
CA GLY A 110 -15.34 -8.39 36.78
C GLY A 110 -14.65 -8.62 38.11
N PHE A 111 -13.37 -9.00 38.08
CA PHE A 111 -12.57 -9.19 39.28
C PHE A 111 -12.43 -7.90 40.11
N VAL A 112 -12.14 -6.77 39.46
CA VAL A 112 -12.02 -5.47 40.14
C VAL A 112 -13.34 -5.07 40.81
N ILE A 113 -14.48 -5.31 40.17
CA ILE A 113 -15.79 -4.99 40.73
C ILE A 113 -16.08 -5.85 41.96
N VAL A 114 -15.90 -7.17 41.86
CA VAL A 114 -16.13 -8.09 42.97
C VAL A 114 -15.22 -7.78 44.15
N PHE A 115 -13.93 -7.52 43.88
CA PHE A 115 -12.97 -7.16 44.89
C PHE A 115 -13.34 -5.84 45.59
N ALA A 116 -13.73 -4.81 44.83
CA ALA A 116 -14.16 -3.53 45.38
C ALA A 116 -15.40 -3.66 46.28
N LEU A 117 -16.37 -4.50 45.91
CA LEU A 117 -17.57 -4.77 46.71
C LEU A 117 -17.21 -5.48 48.03
N ILE A 118 -16.38 -6.53 47.95
CA ILE A 118 -15.94 -7.28 49.13
C ILE A 118 -15.15 -6.36 50.08
N TRP A 119 -14.19 -5.59 49.55
CA TRP A 119 -13.39 -4.63 50.33
C TRP A 119 -14.27 -3.58 51.01
N THR A 120 -15.24 -3.02 50.30
CA THR A 120 -16.12 -1.97 50.85
C THR A 120 -17.00 -2.51 51.98
N CYS A 121 -17.55 -3.72 51.84
CA CYS A 121 -18.31 -4.38 52.90
C CYS A 121 -17.45 -4.66 54.14
N LEU A 122 -16.23 -5.17 53.96
CA LEU A 122 -15.32 -5.48 55.07
C LEU A 122 -14.84 -4.21 55.78
N ALA A 123 -14.50 -3.17 55.01
CA ALA A 123 -14.09 -1.88 55.54
C ALA A 123 -15.20 -1.19 56.34
N ALA A 124 -16.46 -1.29 55.89
CA ALA A 124 -17.61 -0.72 56.61
C ALA A 124 -17.80 -1.32 58.01
N VAL A 125 -17.49 -2.61 58.19
CA VAL A 125 -17.62 -3.32 59.48
C VAL A 125 -16.47 -2.99 60.43
N MET A 126 -15.24 -2.87 59.92
CA MET A 126 -14.06 -2.63 60.77
C MET A 126 -13.76 -1.15 61.03
N PHE A 127 -13.94 -0.30 60.02
CA PHE A 127 -13.56 1.12 60.10
C PHE A 127 -14.30 1.96 59.04
N ALA A 128 -15.43 2.55 59.43
CA ALA A 128 -16.34 3.28 58.54
C ALA A 128 -15.68 4.35 57.64
N PRO A 129 -14.67 5.14 58.07
CA PRO A 129 -14.03 6.12 57.18
C PRO A 129 -13.29 5.49 55.98
N MET A 130 -12.83 4.24 56.07
CA MET A 130 -12.18 3.54 54.95
C MET A 130 -13.16 3.09 53.88
N ALA A 131 -14.45 2.96 54.20
CA ALA A 131 -15.49 2.61 53.22
C ALA A 131 -15.69 3.72 52.16
N LEU A 132 -15.45 4.99 52.52
CA LEU A 132 -15.50 6.11 51.57
C LEU A 132 -14.46 5.97 50.45
N PHE A 133 -13.26 5.48 50.76
CA PHE A 133 -12.23 5.19 49.75
C PHE A 133 -12.68 4.09 48.79
N GLY A 134 -13.38 3.07 49.28
CA GLY A 134 -13.98 2.01 48.44
C GLY A 134 -14.99 2.57 47.44
N LEU A 135 -15.83 3.51 47.86
CA LEU A 135 -16.81 4.20 47.01
C LEU A 135 -16.12 5.02 45.89
N VAL A 136 -15.06 5.75 46.22
CA VAL A 136 -14.27 6.50 45.21
C VAL A 136 -13.59 5.54 44.23
N PHE A 137 -13.03 4.44 44.71
CA PHE A 137 -12.38 3.42 43.88
C PHE A 137 -13.37 2.76 42.92
N MET A 138 -14.57 2.44 43.41
CA MET A 138 -15.68 1.92 42.60
C MET A 138 -16.05 2.90 41.47
N GLY A 139 -16.17 4.20 41.80
CA GLY A 139 -16.42 5.25 40.81
C GLY A 139 -15.32 5.32 39.74
N MET A 140 -14.05 5.30 40.14
CA MET A 140 -12.93 5.26 39.21
C MET A 140 -12.94 4.00 38.31
N ALA A 141 -13.27 2.83 38.87
CA ALA A 141 -13.35 1.59 38.11
C ALA A 141 -14.44 1.65 37.03
N VAL A 142 -15.60 2.22 37.34
CA VAL A 142 -16.70 2.40 36.37
C VAL A 142 -16.31 3.37 35.26
N VAL A 143 -15.71 4.51 35.58
CA VAL A 143 -15.23 5.46 34.56
C VAL A 143 -14.12 4.84 33.70
N GLY A 144 -13.20 4.10 34.32
CA GLY A 144 -12.15 3.35 33.64
C GLY A 144 -12.72 2.33 32.64
N LEU A 145 -13.78 1.61 33.03
CA LEU A 145 -14.50 0.70 32.14
C LEU A 145 -15.11 1.42 30.94
N ILE A 146 -15.89 2.47 31.17
CA ILE A 146 -16.56 3.22 30.09
C ILE A 146 -15.53 3.76 29.09
N SER A 147 -14.46 4.38 29.60
CA SER A 147 -13.38 4.92 28.74
C SER A 147 -12.67 3.83 27.93
N SER A 148 -12.51 2.63 28.50
CA SER A 148 -11.88 1.50 27.82
C SER A 148 -12.78 0.90 26.74
N PHE A 149 -14.08 0.76 27.00
CA PHE A 149 -15.06 0.32 26.00
C PHE A 149 -15.13 1.29 24.82
N SER A 150 -15.14 2.60 25.09
CA SER A 150 -15.12 3.64 24.06
C SER A 150 -13.89 3.50 23.15
N LYS A 151 -12.68 3.45 23.74
CA LYS A 151 -11.42 3.28 22.98
C LYS A 151 -11.41 2.02 22.11
N MET A 152 -11.91 0.91 22.64
CA MET A 152 -12.00 -0.35 21.91
C MET A 152 -13.00 -0.27 20.75
N ASN A 153 -14.12 0.44 20.92
CA ASN A 153 -15.08 0.62 19.84
C ASN A 153 -14.53 1.51 18.72
N THR A 154 -13.84 2.61 19.09
CA THR A 154 -13.11 3.45 18.13
C THR A 154 -12.05 2.66 17.37
N TYR A 155 -11.29 1.80 18.05
CA TYR A 155 -10.33 0.92 17.38
C TYR A 155 -10.99 -0.05 16.39
N LYS A 156 -12.09 -0.70 16.80
CA LYS A 156 -12.81 -1.65 15.93
C LYS A 156 -13.38 -0.97 14.69
N THR A 157 -13.97 0.21 14.85
CA THR A 157 -14.57 0.98 13.75
C THR A 157 -13.51 1.47 12.76
N GLU A 158 -12.40 2.04 13.24
CA GLU A 158 -11.27 2.44 12.39
C GLU A 158 -10.61 1.24 11.69
N ARG A 159 -10.46 0.11 12.38
CA ARG A 159 -9.94 -1.13 11.76
C ARG A 159 -10.84 -1.62 10.65
N ALA A 160 -12.16 -1.64 10.87
CA ALA A 160 -13.13 -2.06 9.86
C ALA A 160 -13.16 -1.11 8.65
N ARG A 161 -12.88 0.18 8.86
CA ARG A 161 -12.71 1.15 7.76
C ARG A 161 -11.45 0.86 6.96
N TYR A 162 -10.31 0.69 7.63
CA TYR A 162 -9.04 0.34 6.98
C TYR A 162 -9.15 -0.94 6.15
N MET A 163 -9.74 -2.00 6.69
CA MET A 163 -9.89 -3.27 5.96
C MET A 163 -10.76 -3.11 4.70
N ARG A 164 -11.83 -2.30 4.76
CA ARG A 164 -12.67 -2.00 3.59
C ARG A 164 -11.92 -1.20 2.53
N GLU A 165 -11.22 -0.14 2.93
CA GLU A 165 -10.41 0.69 2.02
C GLU A 165 -9.33 -0.18 1.34
N ARG A 166 -8.65 -1.04 2.10
CA ARG A 166 -7.63 -1.96 1.58
C ARG A 166 -8.20 -2.98 0.60
N GLN A 167 -9.35 -3.58 0.90
CA GLN A 167 -10.03 -4.50 -0.02
C GLN A 167 -10.39 -3.80 -1.34
N SER A 168 -10.95 -2.59 -1.27
CA SER A 168 -11.31 -1.83 -2.48
C SER A 168 -10.12 -1.48 -3.36
N LEU A 169 -8.94 -1.24 -2.78
CA LEU A 169 -7.69 -0.99 -3.53
C LEU A 169 -7.16 -2.26 -4.20
N ILE A 170 -7.26 -3.39 -3.50
CA ILE A 170 -6.85 -4.70 -4.05
C ILE A 170 -7.75 -5.10 -5.22
N GLU A 171 -9.06 -4.92 -5.09
CA GLU A 171 -10.02 -5.18 -6.17
C GLU A 171 -9.74 -4.30 -7.40
N GLN A 172 -9.44 -3.01 -7.20
CA GLN A 172 -9.04 -2.11 -8.29
C GLN A 172 -7.78 -2.58 -9.01
N ILE A 173 -6.77 -3.05 -8.26
CA ILE A 173 -5.53 -3.60 -8.84
C ILE A 173 -5.84 -4.84 -9.69
N GLN A 174 -6.61 -5.79 -9.13
CA GLN A 174 -6.97 -7.02 -9.84
C GLN A 174 -7.81 -6.76 -11.09
N SER A 175 -8.66 -5.74 -11.10
CA SER A 175 -9.48 -5.38 -12.25
C SER A 175 -8.72 -4.63 -13.37
N SER A 176 -7.51 -4.16 -13.08
CA SER A 176 -6.66 -3.42 -14.02
C SER A 176 -5.64 -4.31 -14.76
N ASP A 177 -5.51 -5.57 -14.36
CA ASP A 177 -4.66 -6.60 -14.99
C ASP A 177 -5.44 -7.41 -16.04
#